data_AF-E0THY5-F1
#
_entry.id   AF-E0THY5-F1
#
_cell.length_a   1.000
_cell.length_b   1.000
_cell.length_c   1.000
_cell.angle_alpha   90.00
_cell.angle_beta   90.00
_cell.angle_gamma   90.00
#
_symmetry.space_group_name_H-M   'P 1'
#
loop_
_entity.id
_entity.type
_entity.pdbx_description
1 polymer ?
#
loop_
_entity_poly.entity_id
_entity_poly.type
_entity_poly.pdbx_seq_one_letter_code
_entity_poly.pdbx_strand_id
1 'polypeptide(L)'
;MRSILPAALVLGVLVPAHLLLPPEASVALGAVTLAAIAGAYIGFAAATGQVRALVEELGGASLFGIAALLGLLWHPVVIPVALILHAGWDLDHHSNLFRSDVPGWYIPFCVWIDVGLGMVLLALYLG
;
A
#
# COMPACT_ATOMS: atom_id res chain seq x y z
N MET A 1 3.40 -7.55 18.40
CA MET A 1 4.37 -6.49 18.75
C MET A 1 5.48 -6.29 17.71
N ARG A 2 6.05 -7.36 17.11
CA ARG A 2 7.19 -7.25 16.18
C ARG A 2 6.95 -6.39 14.92
N SER A 3 5.70 -6.27 14.43
CA SER A 3 5.34 -5.46 13.25
C SER A 3 4.83 -4.04 13.58
N ILE A 4 4.42 -3.76 14.82
CA ILE A 4 3.79 -2.48 15.19
C ILE A 4 4.82 -1.36 15.28
N LEU A 5 5.96 -1.63 15.93
CA LEU A 5 7.02 -0.64 16.10
C LEU A 5 7.56 -0.12 14.75
N PRO A 6 7.93 -0.98 13.78
CA PRO A 6 8.38 -0.49 12.48
C PRO A 6 7.27 0.23 11.71
N ALA A 7 6.02 -0.22 11.77
CA ALA A 7 4.90 0.48 11.14
C ALA A 7 4.71 1.89 11.73
N ALA A 8 4.77 2.02 13.06
CA ALA A 8 4.68 3.30 13.76
C ALA A 8 5.82 4.25 13.38
N LEU A 9 7.04 3.74 13.19
CA LEU A 9 8.17 4.55 12.71
C LEU A 9 7.93 5.07 11.29
N VAL A 10 7.46 4.22 10.38
CA VAL A 10 7.13 4.61 9.01
C VAL A 10 6.02 5.66 8.98
N LEU A 11 4.94 5.44 9.73
CA LEU A 11 3.84 6.41 9.86
C LEU A 11 4.31 7.72 10.50
N GLY A 12 5.19 7.65 11.51
CA GLY A 12 5.80 8.81 12.16
C GLY A 12 6.65 9.67 11.23
N VAL A 13 7.06 9.15 10.06
CA VAL A 13 7.74 9.91 9.01
C VAL A 13 6.78 10.34 7.91
N LEU A 14 5.97 9.42 7.39
CA LEU A 14 5.07 9.69 6.27
C LEU A 14 3.97 10.69 6.62
N VAL A 15 3.35 10.56 7.80
CA VAL A 15 2.25 11.46 8.19
C VAL A 15 2.74 12.92 8.28
N PRO A 16 3.82 13.25 9.01
CA PRO A 16 4.36 14.61 8.98
C PRO A 16 4.77 15.07 7.58
N ALA A 17 5.35 14.20 6.75
CA ALA A 17 5.71 14.56 5.38
C ALA A 17 4.47 15.04 4.59
N HIS A 18 3.35 14.33 4.67
CA HIS A 18 2.11 14.73 3.99
C HIS A 18 1.50 16.04 4.51
N LEU A 19 1.66 16.33 5.81
CA LEU A 19 1.15 17.56 6.43
C LEU A 19 2.02 18.79 6.11
N LEU A 20 3.31 18.58 5.84
CA LEU A 20 4.26 19.66 5.57
C LEU A 20 4.44 19.95 4.07
N LEU A 21 4.04 19.02 3.20
CA LEU A 21 4.12 19.17 1.75
C LEU A 21 2.97 20.03 1.19
N PRO A 22 3.19 20.75 0.08
CA PRO A 22 2.11 21.31 -0.71
C PRO A 22 1.08 20.23 -1.13
N PRO A 23 -0.21 20.56 -1.28
CA PRO A 23 -1.26 19.58 -1.58
C PRO A 23 -0.93 18.65 -2.76
N GLU A 24 -0.42 19.20 -3.85
CA GLU A 24 -0.10 18.44 -5.07
C GLU A 24 1.05 17.45 -4.83
N ALA A 25 2.06 17.86 -4.06
CA ALA A 25 3.18 17.01 -3.67
C ALA A 25 2.75 15.92 -2.68
N SER A 26 1.81 16.23 -1.78
CA SER A 26 1.21 15.25 -0.87
C SER A 26 0.45 14.17 -1.65
N VAL A 27 -0.34 14.55 -2.65
CA VAL A 27 -1.06 13.61 -3.53
C VAL A 27 -0.09 12.76 -4.35
N ALA A 28 0.95 13.38 -4.92
CA ALA A 28 1.99 12.65 -5.66
C ALA A 28 2.74 11.65 -4.78
N LEU A 29 3.10 12.04 -3.55
CA LEU A 29 3.71 11.14 -2.58
C LEU A 29 2.78 9.97 -2.26
N GLY A 30 1.48 10.24 -2.04
CA GLY A 30 0.50 9.20 -1.74
C GLY A 30 0.35 8.18 -2.87
N ALA A 31 0.31 8.66 -4.12
CA ALA A 31 0.29 7.79 -5.31
C ALA A 31 1.56 6.93 -5.41
N VAL A 32 2.74 7.52 -5.19
CA VAL A 32 4.02 6.79 -5.17
C VAL A 32 4.03 5.74 -4.06
N THR A 33 3.57 6.09 -2.86
CA THR A 33 3.49 5.16 -1.73
C THR A 33 2.58 3.98 -2.03
N LEU A 34 1.37 4.23 -2.55
CA LEU A 34 0.43 3.16 -2.93
C LEU A 34 1.05 2.22 -3.98
N ALA A 35 1.66 2.78 -5.05
CA ALA A 35 2.31 1.99 -6.08
C ALA A 35 3.52 1.19 -5.55
N ALA A 36 4.32 1.78 -4.66
CA ALA A 36 5.49 1.14 -4.08
C ALA A 36 5.13 -0.02 -3.15
N ILE A 37 4.12 0.16 -2.29
CA ILE A 37 3.66 -0.88 -1.36
C ILE A 37 3.05 -2.05 -2.15
N ALA A 38 2.14 -1.78 -3.10
CA ALA A 38 1.56 -2.83 -3.92
C ALA A 38 2.59 -3.54 -4.80
N GLY A 39 3.57 -2.81 -5.34
CA GLY A 39 4.63 -3.38 -6.16
C GLY A 39 5.62 -4.26 -5.39
N ALA A 40 5.73 -4.11 -4.06
CA ALA A 40 6.69 -4.88 -3.26
C ALA A 40 6.43 -6.40 -3.33
N TYR A 41 5.17 -6.81 -3.48
CA TYR A 41 4.75 -8.21 -3.55
C TYR A 41 5.25 -8.94 -4.80
N ILE A 42 5.50 -8.21 -5.90
CA ILE A 42 6.11 -8.76 -7.11
C ILE A 42 7.48 -9.39 -6.78
N GLY A 43 8.25 -8.78 -5.86
CA GLY A 43 9.53 -9.31 -5.42
C GLY A 43 9.40 -10.63 -4.67
N PHE A 44 8.42 -10.75 -3.77
CA PHE A 44 8.14 -12.01 -3.06
C PHE A 44 7.67 -13.09 -4.04
N ALA A 45 6.79 -12.76 -4.97
CA ALA A 45 6.35 -13.68 -6.01
C ALA A 45 7.49 -14.16 -6.90
N ALA A 46 8.36 -13.25 -7.35
CA ALA A 46 9.53 -13.60 -8.17
C ALA A 46 10.47 -14.56 -7.44
N ALA A 47 10.65 -14.39 -6.12
CA ALA A 47 11.49 -15.26 -5.30
C ALA A 47 10.98 -16.72 -5.23
N THR A 48 9.68 -16.95 -5.46
CA THR A 48 9.12 -18.31 -5.47
C THR A 48 9.46 -19.12 -6.73
N GLY A 49 9.88 -18.46 -7.81
CA GLY A 49 10.07 -19.09 -9.13
C GLY A 49 8.77 -19.54 -9.82
N GLN A 50 7.60 -19.25 -9.25
CA GLN A 50 6.30 -19.65 -9.80
C GLN A 50 5.70 -18.54 -10.66
N VAL A 51 5.55 -18.80 -11.97
CA VAL A 51 4.91 -17.85 -12.91
C VAL A 51 3.52 -17.44 -12.44
N ARG A 52 2.78 -18.37 -11.84
CA ARG A 52 1.42 -18.07 -11.36
C ARG A 52 1.42 -17.06 -10.20
N ALA A 53 2.34 -17.18 -9.24
CA ALA A 53 2.49 -16.20 -8.17
C ALA A 53 2.86 -14.83 -8.76
N LEU A 54 3.75 -14.79 -9.76
CA LEU A 54 4.14 -13.55 -10.41
C LEU A 54 2.96 -12.88 -11.14
N VAL A 55 2.11 -13.65 -11.82
CA VAL A 55 0.91 -13.12 -12.49
C VAL A 55 -0.11 -12.59 -11.48
N GLU A 56 -0.31 -13.29 -10.36
CA GLU A 56 -1.20 -12.86 -9.27
C GLU A 56 -0.75 -11.50 -8.71
N GLU A 57 0.53 -11.35 -8.36
CA GLU A 57 1.05 -10.10 -7.80
C GLU A 57 1.22 -8.97 -8.82
N LEU A 58 1.54 -9.29 -10.09
CA LEU A 58 1.51 -8.29 -11.16
C LEU A 58 0.08 -7.77 -11.39
N GLY A 59 -0.94 -8.64 -11.26
CA GLY A 59 -2.34 -8.26 -11.35
C GLY A 59 -2.75 -7.30 -10.24
N GLY A 60 -2.41 -7.64 -8.99
CA GLY A 60 -2.65 -6.79 -7.82
C GLY A 60 -1.91 -5.45 -7.94
N ALA A 61 -0.61 -5.47 -8.23
CA ALA A 61 0.19 -4.26 -8.40
C ALA A 61 -0.34 -3.38 -9.55
N SER A 62 -0.82 -3.95 -10.65
CA SER A 62 -1.43 -3.20 -11.74
C SER A 62 -2.74 -2.54 -11.32
N LEU A 63 -3.60 -3.25 -10.57
CA LEU A 63 -4.85 -2.71 -10.06
C LEU A 63 -4.61 -1.48 -9.15
N PHE A 64 -3.71 -1.62 -8.17
CA PHE A 64 -3.38 -0.52 -7.26
C PHE A 64 -2.56 0.58 -7.93
N GLY A 65 -1.72 0.26 -8.91
CA GLY A 65 -1.02 1.23 -9.74
C GLY A 65 -1.98 2.08 -10.58
N ILE A 66 -3.02 1.47 -11.15
CA ILE A 66 -4.10 2.20 -11.82
C ILE A 66 -4.85 3.08 -10.82
N ALA A 67 -5.17 2.59 -9.62
CA ALA A 67 -5.81 3.40 -8.58
C ALA A 67 -4.94 4.60 -8.14
N ALA A 68 -3.61 4.42 -8.05
CA ALA A 68 -2.67 5.49 -7.78
C ALA A 68 -2.70 6.56 -8.88
N LEU A 69 -2.70 6.15 -10.15
CA LEU A 69 -2.85 7.07 -11.29
C LEU A 69 -4.21 7.76 -11.28
N LEU A 70 -5.29 7.02 -10.96
CA LEU A 70 -6.63 7.56 -10.83
C LEU A 70 -6.70 8.68 -9.79
N GLY A 71 -6.07 8.47 -8.64
CA GLY A 71 -6.03 9.46 -7.58
C GLY A 71 -5.13 10.65 -7.88
N LEU A 72 -4.01 10.43 -8.56
CA LEU A 72 -3.09 11.49 -8.96
C LEU A 72 -3.69 12.41 -10.05
N LEU A 73 -4.37 11.82 -11.04
CA LEU A 73 -4.80 12.54 -12.24
C LEU A 73 -6.26 13.02 -12.19
N TRP A 74 -7.13 12.38 -11.38
CA TRP A 74 -8.56 12.71 -11.36
C TRP A 74 -9.10 13.08 -9.99
N HIS A 75 -8.90 12.26 -8.95
CA HIS A 75 -9.48 12.55 -7.64
C HIS A 75 -8.67 11.99 -6.46
N PRO A 76 -8.06 12.84 -5.61
CA PRO A 76 -7.06 12.40 -4.64
C PRO A 76 -7.56 11.39 -3.62
N VAL A 77 -8.85 11.41 -3.26
CA VAL A 77 -9.48 10.43 -2.34
C VAL A 77 -9.39 8.98 -2.83
N VAL A 78 -9.16 8.73 -4.12
CA VAL A 78 -8.95 7.36 -4.62
C VAL A 78 -7.72 6.72 -3.98
N ILE A 79 -6.65 7.49 -3.71
CA ILE A 79 -5.41 6.98 -3.07
C ILE A 79 -5.67 6.42 -1.67
N PRO A 80 -6.22 7.17 -0.69
CA PRO A 80 -6.45 6.63 0.64
C PRO A 80 -7.45 5.49 0.66
N VAL A 81 -8.50 5.52 -0.18
CA VAL A 81 -9.43 4.40 -0.31
C VAL A 81 -8.72 3.16 -0.83
N ALA A 82 -7.87 3.30 -1.85
CA ALA A 82 -7.09 2.20 -2.40
C ALA A 82 -6.04 1.66 -1.42
N LEU A 83 -5.41 2.51 -0.61
CA LEU A 83 -4.55 2.05 0.50
C LEU A 83 -5.33 1.17 1.49
N ILE A 84 -6.52 1.61 1.92
CA ILE A 84 -7.34 0.81 2.84
C ILE A 84 -7.78 -0.52 2.19
N LEU A 85 -8.11 -0.52 0.90
CA LEU A 85 -8.42 -1.75 0.16
C LEU A 85 -7.19 -2.65 -0.01
N HIS A 86 -6.00 -2.07 -0.14
CA HIS A 86 -4.74 -2.82 -0.19
C HIS A 86 -4.49 -3.58 1.10
N ALA A 87 -4.85 -3.03 2.26
CA ALA A 87 -4.80 -3.79 3.52
C ALA A 87 -5.67 -5.07 3.48
N GLY A 88 -6.78 -5.06 2.71
CA GLY A 88 -7.58 -6.26 2.44
C GLY A 88 -6.81 -7.29 1.60
N TRP A 89 -6.16 -6.85 0.53
CA TRP A 89 -5.29 -7.67 -0.31
C TRP A 89 -4.15 -8.31 0.51
N ASP A 90 -3.52 -7.53 1.38
CA ASP A 90 -2.51 -8.02 2.33
C ASP A 90 -3.08 -9.12 3.23
N LEU A 91 -4.27 -8.92 3.81
CA LEU A 91 -4.89 -9.91 4.68
C LEU A 91 -5.21 -11.21 3.94
N ASP A 92 -5.58 -11.14 2.66
CA ASP A 92 -5.83 -12.33 1.85
C ASP A 92 -4.55 -13.17 1.66
N HIS A 93 -3.34 -12.61 1.83
CA HIS A 93 -2.09 -13.40 1.85
C HIS A 93 -1.94 -14.30 3.09
N HIS A 94 -2.74 -14.08 4.15
CA HIS A 94 -2.82 -15.06 5.26
C HIS A 94 -3.63 -16.30 4.88
N SER A 95 -4.42 -16.22 3.80
CA SER A 95 -5.20 -17.34 3.30
C SER A 95 -4.42 -18.08 2.21
N ASN A 96 -4.78 -19.34 1.95
CA ASN A 96 -4.19 -20.12 0.84
C ASN A 96 -4.64 -19.65 -0.55
N LEU A 97 -5.17 -18.43 -0.69
CA LEU A 97 -5.62 -17.84 -1.96
C LEU A 97 -4.43 -17.47 -2.86
N PHE A 98 -3.33 -17.00 -2.28
CA PHE A 98 -2.14 -16.55 -3.01
C PHE A 98 -0.95 -17.52 -2.90
N ARG A 99 -0.09 -17.51 -3.92
CA ARG A 99 1.09 -18.41 -4.02
C ARG A 99 2.42 -17.75 -3.72
N SER A 100 2.45 -16.43 -3.55
CA SER A 100 3.65 -15.71 -3.14
C SER A 100 3.99 -16.08 -1.69
N ASP A 101 5.27 -16.34 -1.42
CA ASP A 101 5.78 -16.61 -0.07
C ASP A 101 6.13 -15.29 0.63
N VAL A 102 5.12 -14.67 1.24
CA VAL A 102 5.27 -13.39 1.93
C VAL A 102 5.62 -13.64 3.40
N PRO A 103 6.68 -13.00 3.94
CA PRO A 103 7.03 -13.18 5.34
C PRO A 103 5.87 -12.81 6.26
N GLY A 104 5.50 -13.69 7.21
CA GLY A 104 4.33 -13.46 8.07
C GLY A 104 4.39 -12.23 8.98
N TRP A 105 5.55 -11.58 9.14
CA TRP A 105 5.66 -10.28 9.83
C TRP A 105 5.37 -9.09 8.90
N TYR A 106 5.58 -9.26 7.60
CA TYR A 106 5.45 -8.21 6.59
C TYR A 106 3.98 -7.85 6.38
N ILE A 107 3.11 -8.86 6.32
CA ILE A 107 1.68 -8.66 6.14
C ILE A 107 1.08 -7.75 7.24
N PRO A 108 1.17 -8.07 8.55
CA PRO A 108 0.63 -7.19 9.57
C PRO A 108 1.36 -5.85 9.64
N PHE A 109 2.61 -5.74 9.18
CA PHE A 109 3.32 -4.47 9.08
C PHE A 109 2.71 -3.55 8.00
N CYS A 110 2.44 -4.07 6.80
CA CYS A 110 1.82 -3.31 5.72
C CYS A 110 0.38 -2.92 6.05
N VAL A 111 -0.43 -3.83 6.60
CA VAL A 111 -1.81 -3.51 7.05
C VAL A 111 -1.85 -2.30 7.99
N TRP A 112 -0.91 -2.20 8.94
CA TRP A 112 -0.84 -1.03 9.84
C TRP A 112 -0.52 0.27 9.10
N ILE A 113 0.39 0.21 8.13
CA ILE A 113 0.76 1.38 7.31
C ILE A 113 -0.41 1.78 6.41
N ASP A 114 -1.00 0.83 5.71
CA ASP A 114 -2.08 1.03 4.75
C ASP A 114 -3.31 1.67 5.38
N VAL A 115 -3.78 1.09 6.49
CA VAL A 115 -4.95 1.63 7.21
C VAL A 115 -4.58 2.93 7.89
N GLY A 116 -3.42 3.01 8.57
CA GLY A 116 -3.01 4.20 9.30
C GLY A 116 -2.83 5.41 8.38
N LEU A 117 -2.04 5.25 7.33
CA LEU A 117 -1.81 6.29 6.33
C LEU A 117 -3.07 6.58 5.53
N GLY A 118 -3.80 5.55 5.09
CA GLY A 118 -5.04 5.70 4.34
C GLY A 118 -6.08 6.52 5.10
N MET A 119 -6.27 6.29 6.41
CA MET A 119 -7.20 7.07 7.23
C MET A 119 -6.77 8.53 7.39
N VAL A 120 -5.47 8.79 7.59
CA VAL A 120 -4.93 10.16 7.69
C VAL A 120 -5.10 10.91 6.37
N LEU A 121 -4.74 10.29 5.26
CA LEU A 121 -4.86 10.90 3.93
C LEU A 121 -6.32 11.08 3.52
N LEU A 122 -7.22 10.15 3.91
CA LEU A 122 -8.65 10.31 3.69
C LEU A 122 -9.18 11.57 4.38
N ALA A 123 -8.82 11.77 5.64
CA ALA A 123 -9.19 12.97 6.38
C ALA A 123 -8.57 14.23 5.75
N LEU A 124 -7.30 14.16 5.34
CA LEU A 124 -6.57 15.29 4.74
C LEU A 124 -7.13 15.70 3.37
N TYR A 125 -7.62 14.76 2.56
CA TYR A 125 -8.11 15.04 1.20
C TYR A 125 -9.62 15.32 1.13
N LEU A 126 -10.35 15.12 2.23
CA LEU A 126 -11.77 15.47 2.36
C LEU A 126 -12.01 16.82 3.04
N GLY A 127 -11.07 17.28 3.88
CA GLY A 127 -11.10 18.57 4.56
C GLY A 127 -10.53 19.70 3.73
#